data_AF-A0A6C0HGY2-F1
#
_entry.id   AF-A0A6C0HGY2-F1
#
_cell.length_a   1.000
_cell.length_b   1.000
_cell.length_c   1.000
_cell.angle_alpha   90.00
_cell.angle_beta   90.00
_cell.angle_gamma   90.00
#
_symmetry.space_group_name_H-M   'P 1'
#
loop_
_entity.id
_entity.type
_entity.pdbx_description
1 polymer ?
#
loop_
_entity_poly.entity_id
_entity_poly.type
_entity_poly.pdbx_seq_one_letter_code
_entity_poly.pdbx_strand_id
1 'polypeptide(L)'
;MLTVKKNTPFVLDVEFQNFPLTYINALRRILVGNYLPQVVLAGTEIVTNSTQMPHEMIRHRVSLLPVAVHPTDAETIKNALVSLVVIPTDKERLITTDDFTIEKGPSSLLMKDRDLNKPLLFMKVRKGEEIHLGCKLSLEKGSHVCTATYKFHTDPERLKVDREKFLTKEGADPREFDNFYYQKSYSVDEHGRPNWVDFQIESVGVIKSKELLGMANKYLRKLIDDWVSDALDNISRESEKHVYSVNMKKGDHTEGALLQEMIYHGGKTGFVSYDILHPLLKDMSVRWISDSPPEEVLKEVQKKIHEYSDIVEKAL
;
A
#
# COMPACT_ATOMS: atom_id res chain seq x y z
N MET A 1 9.03 19.24 -2.16
CA MET A 1 9.83 18.73 -3.30
C MET A 1 9.92 17.22 -3.21
N LEU A 2 9.87 16.51 -4.35
CA LEU A 2 10.15 15.07 -4.42
C LEU A 2 11.47 14.85 -5.16
N THR A 3 12.37 14.03 -4.61
CA THR A 3 13.65 13.68 -5.26
C THR A 3 13.79 12.18 -5.38
N VAL A 4 14.10 11.67 -6.58
CA VAL A 4 14.38 10.25 -6.80
C VAL A 4 15.87 9.99 -6.55
N LYS A 5 16.19 9.11 -5.61
CA LYS A 5 17.57 8.71 -5.29
C LYS A 5 17.99 7.44 -6.01
N LYS A 6 17.10 6.46 -6.09
CA LYS A 6 17.33 5.19 -6.74
C LYS A 6 16.10 4.80 -7.53
N ASN A 7 16.30 4.39 -8.78
CA ASN A 7 15.23 3.93 -9.64
C ASN A 7 15.71 2.71 -10.43
N THR A 8 15.26 1.55 -10.00
CA THR A 8 15.43 0.27 -10.69
C THR A 8 14.04 -0.32 -10.98
N PRO A 9 13.91 -1.34 -11.83
CA PRO A 9 12.60 -1.96 -12.08
C PRO A 9 11.88 -2.41 -10.80
N PHE A 10 12.64 -2.92 -9.82
CA PHE A 10 12.08 -3.51 -8.60
C PHE A 10 12.24 -2.66 -7.34
N VAL A 11 13.14 -1.68 -7.31
CA VAL A 11 13.37 -0.82 -6.14
C VAL A 11 13.33 0.65 -6.55
N LEU A 12 12.55 1.43 -5.80
CA LEU A 12 12.47 2.88 -5.91
C LEU A 12 12.72 3.50 -4.53
N ASP A 13 13.72 4.38 -4.45
CA ASP A 13 14.00 5.20 -3.26
C ASP A 13 13.75 6.67 -3.62
N VAL A 14 12.88 7.34 -2.87
CA VAL A 14 12.54 8.76 -3.06
C VAL A 14 12.56 9.52 -1.74
N GLU A 15 12.84 10.82 -1.80
CA GLU A 15 12.80 11.74 -0.67
C GLU A 15 11.65 12.72 -0.84
N PHE A 16 10.72 12.74 0.12
CA PHE A 16 9.66 13.72 0.23
C PHE A 16 10.11 14.83 1.20
N GLN A 17 10.22 16.06 0.70
CA GLN A 17 10.49 17.24 1.51
C GLN A 17 9.30 18.18 1.51
N ASN A 18 8.87 18.62 2.69
CA ASN A 18 7.72 19.49 2.94
C ASN A 18 6.40 18.90 2.38
N PHE A 19 6.16 17.62 2.68
CA PHE A 19 4.89 16.94 2.41
C PHE A 19 4.21 16.59 3.75
N PRO A 20 2.86 16.61 3.80
CA PRO A 20 2.11 16.11 4.94
C PRO A 20 2.45 14.64 5.20
N LEU A 21 2.65 14.28 6.47
CA LEU A 21 3.02 12.90 6.82
C LEU A 21 1.89 11.92 6.48
N THR A 22 0.63 12.34 6.67
CA THR A 22 -0.54 11.54 6.31
C THR A 22 -0.64 11.29 4.82
N TYR A 23 -0.16 12.21 3.97
CA TYR A 23 -0.13 12.02 2.52
C TYR A 23 0.84 10.89 2.14
N ILE A 24 2.06 10.93 2.69
CA ILE A 24 3.07 9.89 2.46
C ILE A 24 2.59 8.54 3.01
N ASN A 25 1.99 8.55 4.20
CA ASN A 25 1.43 7.34 4.79
C ASN A 25 0.23 6.82 4.00
N ALA A 26 -0.58 7.68 3.37
CA ALA A 26 -1.68 7.26 2.51
C ALA A 26 -1.15 6.53 1.26
N LEU A 27 -0.11 7.06 0.60
CA LEU A 27 0.57 6.37 -0.49
C LEU A 27 1.08 4.99 -0.05
N ARG A 28 1.73 4.91 1.12
CA ARG A 28 2.17 3.63 1.70
C ARG A 28 1.01 2.66 1.91
N ARG A 29 -0.09 3.11 2.53
CA ARG A 29 -1.26 2.26 2.80
C ARG A 29 -1.91 1.76 1.51
N ILE A 30 -1.94 2.58 0.46
CA ILE A 30 -2.43 2.18 -0.87
C ILE A 30 -1.54 1.11 -1.49
N LEU A 31 -0.22 1.25 -1.38
CA LEU A 31 0.75 0.28 -1.91
C LEU A 31 0.69 -1.08 -1.19
N VAL A 32 0.63 -1.07 0.15
CA VAL A 32 0.65 -2.30 0.97
C VAL A 32 -0.74 -2.94 1.10
N GLY A 33 -1.80 -2.14 1.01
CA GLY A 33 -3.17 -2.62 1.18
C GLY A 33 -3.80 -3.19 -0.10
N ASN A 34 -5.05 -3.63 0.04
CA ASN A 34 -5.84 -4.19 -1.06
C ASN A 34 -6.56 -3.09 -1.85
N TYR A 35 -5.79 -2.18 -2.44
CA TYR A 35 -6.32 -1.03 -3.20
C TYR A 35 -6.07 -1.14 -4.70
N LEU A 36 -4.89 -1.63 -5.09
CA LEU A 36 -4.47 -1.68 -6.49
C LEU A 36 -4.99 -2.95 -7.18
N PRO A 37 -5.32 -2.88 -8.48
CA PRO A 37 -5.79 -4.05 -9.23
C PRO A 37 -4.66 -5.07 -9.38
N GLN A 38 -4.92 -6.34 -9.04
CA GLN A 38 -3.96 -7.44 -9.10
C GLN A 38 -4.59 -8.63 -9.82
N VAL A 39 -3.81 -9.29 -10.68
CA VAL A 39 -4.23 -10.52 -11.34
C VAL A 39 -3.89 -11.71 -10.44
N VAL A 40 -4.88 -12.55 -10.15
CA VAL A 40 -4.75 -13.72 -9.28
C VAL A 40 -5.33 -14.96 -9.96
N LEU A 41 -4.93 -16.15 -9.50
CA LEU A 41 -5.63 -17.38 -9.85
C LEU A 41 -6.90 -17.50 -9.02
N ALA A 42 -8.03 -17.65 -9.69
CA ALA A 42 -9.35 -17.77 -9.08
C ALA A 42 -10.15 -18.91 -9.74
N GLY A 43 -11.34 -19.17 -9.18
CA GLY A 43 -12.26 -20.18 -9.71
C GLY A 43 -11.65 -21.58 -9.73
N THR A 44 -10.89 -21.94 -8.68
CA THR A 44 -10.23 -23.24 -8.60
C THR A 44 -11.23 -24.38 -8.47
N GLU A 45 -11.29 -25.20 -9.51
CA GLU A 45 -12.07 -26.43 -9.58
C GLU A 45 -11.15 -27.60 -9.23
N ILE A 46 -11.44 -28.29 -8.13
CA ILE A 46 -10.68 -29.48 -7.70
C ILE A 46 -11.49 -30.70 -8.10
N VAL A 47 -10.95 -31.46 -9.05
CA VAL A 47 -11.56 -32.70 -9.56
C VAL A 47 -11.26 -33.85 -8.59
N THR A 48 -9.99 -33.95 -8.19
CA THR A 48 -9.53 -34.99 -7.27
C THR A 48 -8.52 -34.41 -6.30
N ASN A 49 -8.62 -34.80 -5.03
CA ASN A 49 -7.63 -34.50 -4.01
C ASN A 49 -7.63 -35.60 -2.94
N SER A 50 -6.58 -36.41 -2.93
CA SER A 50 -6.32 -37.37 -1.86
C SER A 50 -5.18 -36.94 -0.94
N THR A 51 -4.72 -35.70 -1.07
CA THR A 51 -3.63 -35.14 -0.26
C THR A 51 -4.11 -34.77 1.14
N GLN A 52 -3.16 -34.55 2.06
CA GLN A 52 -3.47 -34.08 3.43
C GLN A 52 -4.05 -32.66 3.49
N MET A 53 -3.89 -31.84 2.44
CA MET A 53 -4.40 -30.47 2.45
C MET A 53 -5.89 -30.45 2.09
N PRO A 54 -6.75 -29.83 2.91
CA PRO A 54 -8.16 -29.69 2.56
C PRO A 54 -8.33 -28.75 1.36
N HIS A 55 -9.46 -28.87 0.67
CA HIS A 55 -9.76 -28.10 -0.54
C HIS A 55 -9.61 -26.59 -0.32
N GLU A 56 -10.07 -26.08 0.81
CA GLU A 56 -10.03 -24.66 1.16
C GLU A 56 -8.59 -24.14 1.23
N MET A 57 -7.69 -24.93 1.82
CA MET A 57 -6.27 -24.59 1.91
C MET A 57 -5.59 -24.64 0.54
N ILE A 58 -5.95 -25.60 -0.31
CA ILE A 58 -5.46 -25.67 -1.70
C ILE A 58 -5.92 -24.44 -2.47
N ARG A 59 -7.22 -24.10 -2.42
CA ARG A 59 -7.76 -22.90 -3.08
C ARG A 59 -7.05 -21.63 -2.62
N HIS A 60 -6.85 -21.47 -1.31
CA HIS A 60 -6.14 -20.33 -0.75
C HIS A 60 -4.67 -20.26 -1.20
N ARG A 61 -3.96 -21.39 -1.24
CA ARG A 61 -2.58 -21.43 -1.74
C ARG A 61 -2.51 -21.11 -3.24
N VAL A 62 -3.46 -21.61 -4.03
CA VAL A 62 -3.55 -21.30 -5.47
C VAL A 62 -3.76 -19.80 -5.68
N SER A 63 -4.64 -19.15 -4.91
CA SER A 63 -4.88 -17.70 -5.03
C SER A 63 -3.66 -16.84 -4.65
N LEU A 64 -2.74 -17.37 -3.85
CA LEU A 64 -1.52 -16.68 -3.44
C LEU A 64 -0.33 -16.91 -4.39
N LEU A 65 -0.48 -17.75 -5.42
CA LEU A 65 0.60 -17.93 -6.39
C LEU A 65 0.79 -16.63 -7.20
N PRO A 66 2.02 -16.12 -7.30
CA PRO A 66 2.29 -14.88 -8.02
C PRO A 66 2.15 -15.08 -9.54
N VAL A 67 1.34 -14.22 -10.16
CA VAL A 67 1.04 -14.25 -11.60
C VAL A 67 1.74 -13.09 -12.31
N ALA A 68 2.51 -13.40 -13.34
CA ALA A 68 3.29 -12.44 -14.14
C ALA A 68 2.44 -11.76 -15.24
N VAL A 69 1.25 -11.28 -14.90
CA VAL A 69 0.32 -10.65 -15.87
C VAL A 69 -0.02 -9.25 -15.39
N HIS A 70 0.19 -8.27 -16.27
CA HIS A 70 -0.16 -6.90 -15.97
C HIS A 70 -1.69 -6.74 -15.86
N PRO A 71 -2.22 -5.97 -14.89
CA PRO A 71 -3.67 -5.78 -14.73
C PRO A 71 -4.43 -5.24 -15.95
N THR A 72 -3.72 -4.64 -16.91
CA THR A 72 -4.30 -4.10 -18.15
C THR A 72 -4.36 -5.13 -19.29
N ASP A 73 -3.76 -6.31 -19.12
CA ASP A 73 -3.77 -7.38 -20.13
C ASP A 73 -5.06 -8.19 -20.07
N ALA A 74 -6.14 -7.59 -20.57
CA ALA A 74 -7.47 -8.19 -20.56
C ALA A 74 -7.56 -9.50 -21.37
N GLU A 75 -6.73 -9.66 -22.40
CA GLU A 75 -6.72 -10.85 -23.26
C GLU A 75 -6.21 -12.07 -22.49
N THR A 76 -5.04 -11.94 -21.85
CA THR A 76 -4.48 -13.02 -21.04
C THR A 76 -5.38 -13.33 -19.85
N ILE A 77 -5.90 -12.30 -19.15
CA ILE A 77 -6.80 -12.49 -17.99
C ILE A 77 -8.05 -13.30 -18.38
N LYS A 78 -8.63 -13.05 -19.55
CA LYS A 78 -9.86 -13.74 -19.97
C LYS A 78 -9.62 -15.17 -20.44
N ASN A 79 -8.51 -15.40 -21.13
CA ASN A 79 -8.30 -16.63 -21.89
C ASN A 79 -7.41 -17.66 -21.18
N ALA A 80 -6.62 -17.25 -20.19
CA ALA A 80 -5.65 -18.13 -19.56
C ALA A 80 -6.33 -19.26 -18.76
N LEU A 81 -5.81 -20.47 -18.96
CA LEU A 81 -6.23 -21.69 -18.28
C LEU A 81 -5.00 -22.37 -17.71
N VAL A 82 -5.05 -22.64 -16.41
CA VAL A 82 -3.95 -23.25 -15.66
C VAL A 82 -4.48 -24.51 -14.98
N SER A 83 -3.75 -25.61 -15.10
CA SER A 83 -4.10 -26.89 -14.49
C SER A 83 -2.91 -27.51 -13.77
N LEU A 84 -3.18 -28.30 -12.75
CA LEU A 84 -2.20 -29.11 -12.05
C LEU A 84 -2.72 -30.53 -11.98
N VAL A 85 -1.95 -31.47 -12.55
CA VAL A 85 -2.26 -32.89 -12.54
C VAL A 85 -1.07 -33.63 -11.95
N VAL A 86 -1.27 -34.22 -10.78
CA VAL A 86 -0.30 -35.09 -10.11
C VAL A 86 -0.94 -36.44 -9.91
N ILE A 87 -0.41 -37.43 -10.60
CA ILE A 87 -0.83 -38.83 -10.47
C ILE A 87 -0.13 -39.50 -9.27
N PRO A 88 -0.70 -40.58 -8.71
CA PRO A 88 -0.07 -41.34 -7.64
C PRO A 88 1.31 -41.84 -8.04
N THR A 89 2.31 -41.64 -7.17
CA THR A 89 3.67 -42.18 -7.38
C THR A 89 4.18 -42.91 -6.15
N ASP A 90 5.21 -43.74 -6.33
CA ASP A 90 5.82 -44.55 -5.26
C ASP A 90 6.71 -43.76 -4.29
N LYS A 91 6.97 -42.49 -4.57
CA LYS A 91 7.85 -41.63 -3.78
C LYS A 91 7.14 -40.32 -3.47
N GLU A 92 7.61 -39.69 -2.41
CA GLU A 92 7.20 -38.33 -2.10
C GLU A 92 7.74 -37.35 -3.15
N ARG A 93 6.93 -36.36 -3.54
CA ARG A 93 7.27 -35.35 -4.54
C ARG A 93 6.98 -33.94 -4.01
N LEU A 94 7.90 -33.01 -4.27
CA LEU A 94 7.65 -31.58 -4.09
C LEU A 94 7.01 -31.05 -5.37
N ILE A 95 5.86 -30.39 -5.21
CA ILE A 95 5.14 -29.71 -6.28
C ILE A 95 5.43 -28.23 -6.17
N THR A 96 5.81 -27.64 -7.28
CA THR A 96 6.26 -26.27 -7.44
C THR A 96 5.48 -25.56 -8.54
N THR A 97 5.74 -24.27 -8.75
CA THR A 97 5.14 -23.50 -9.86
C THR A 97 5.46 -24.09 -11.24
N ASP A 98 6.59 -24.78 -11.41
CA ASP A 98 6.96 -25.40 -12.70
C ASP A 98 6.14 -26.67 -13.00
N ASP A 99 5.43 -27.23 -12.01
CA ASP A 99 4.58 -28.40 -12.18
C ASP A 99 3.16 -28.07 -12.67
N PHE A 100 2.80 -26.78 -12.72
CA PHE A 100 1.53 -26.32 -13.28
C PHE A 100 1.62 -26.28 -14.81
N THR A 101 0.60 -26.80 -15.47
CA THR A 101 0.43 -26.73 -16.91
C THR A 101 -0.37 -25.50 -17.27
N ILE A 102 0.16 -24.67 -18.17
CA ILE A 102 -0.55 -23.53 -18.74
C ILE A 102 -1.12 -23.98 -20.08
N GLU A 103 -2.40 -24.34 -20.11
CA GLU A 103 -3.09 -24.83 -21.31
C GLU A 103 -3.32 -23.70 -22.32
N LYS A 104 -3.59 -22.49 -21.80
CA LYS A 104 -3.75 -21.26 -22.58
C LYS A 104 -3.08 -20.12 -21.82
N GLY A 105 -2.29 -19.32 -22.52
CA GLY A 105 -1.56 -18.19 -21.95
C GLY A 105 -0.04 -18.29 -22.17
N PRO A 106 0.72 -17.29 -21.73
CA PRO A 106 2.18 -17.29 -21.85
C PRO A 106 2.80 -18.33 -20.93
N SER A 107 3.87 -19.00 -21.36
CA SER A 107 4.59 -20.00 -20.54
C SER A 107 5.20 -19.40 -19.26
N SER A 108 5.42 -18.09 -19.24
CA SER A 108 5.92 -17.32 -18.10
C SER A 108 4.82 -16.83 -17.16
N LEU A 109 3.59 -17.35 -17.24
CA LEU A 109 2.44 -16.86 -16.47
C LEU A 109 2.65 -16.94 -14.95
N LEU A 110 3.26 -18.02 -14.45
CA LEU A 110 3.58 -18.16 -13.03
C LEU A 110 4.99 -17.66 -12.74
N MET A 111 5.12 -16.81 -11.72
CA MET A 111 6.41 -16.26 -11.35
C MET A 111 7.27 -17.28 -10.60
N LYS A 112 8.57 -17.18 -10.83
CA LYS A 112 9.60 -17.77 -9.97
C LYS A 112 9.97 -16.79 -8.86
N ASP A 113 10.66 -17.28 -7.85
CA ASP A 113 11.35 -16.43 -6.90
C ASP A 113 12.26 -15.46 -7.68
N ARG A 114 12.04 -14.17 -7.48
CA ARG A 114 12.71 -13.10 -8.23
C ARG A 114 14.22 -13.10 -8.02
N ASP A 115 14.66 -13.38 -6.79
CA ASP A 115 16.05 -13.21 -6.38
C ASP A 115 16.88 -14.47 -6.64
N LEU A 116 16.25 -15.65 -6.48
CA LEU A 116 16.89 -16.94 -6.67
C LEU A 116 16.64 -17.55 -8.06
N ASN A 117 15.67 -17.01 -8.82
CA ASN A 117 15.17 -17.57 -10.07
C ASN A 117 14.77 -19.05 -9.93
N LYS A 118 14.12 -19.40 -8.80
CA LYS A 118 13.71 -20.77 -8.47
C LYS A 118 12.19 -20.90 -8.45
N PRO A 119 11.63 -22.04 -8.85
CA PRO A 119 10.19 -22.25 -8.77
C PRO A 119 9.74 -22.26 -7.31
N LEU A 120 8.54 -21.74 -7.06
CA LEU A 120 8.00 -21.61 -5.70
C LEU A 120 7.37 -22.91 -5.25
N LEU A 121 7.56 -23.28 -3.98
CA LEU A 121 6.97 -24.48 -3.41
C LEU A 121 5.45 -24.32 -3.26
N PHE A 122 4.68 -25.13 -3.98
CA PHE A 122 3.24 -25.17 -3.85
C PHE A 122 2.82 -26.14 -2.75
N MET A 123 3.23 -27.41 -2.81
CA MET A 123 2.93 -28.39 -1.76
C MET A 123 3.86 -29.62 -1.84
N LYS A 124 3.77 -30.47 -0.81
CA LYS A 124 4.43 -31.78 -0.79
C LYS A 124 3.35 -32.85 -0.90
N VAL A 125 3.50 -33.77 -1.85
CA VAL A 125 2.58 -34.87 -2.12
C VAL A 125 3.25 -36.18 -1.69
N ARG A 126 2.59 -36.96 -0.83
CA ARG A 126 3.12 -38.23 -0.31
C ARG A 126 2.94 -39.36 -1.32
N LYS A 127 3.59 -40.50 -1.04
CA LYS A 127 3.40 -41.73 -1.81
C LYS A 127 1.91 -42.07 -1.94
N GLY A 128 1.45 -42.32 -3.15
CA GLY A 128 0.08 -42.72 -3.45
C GLY A 128 -0.96 -41.59 -3.45
N GLU A 129 -0.59 -40.36 -3.08
CA GLU A 129 -1.49 -39.21 -3.14
C GLU A 129 -1.57 -38.63 -4.57
N GLU A 130 -2.73 -38.06 -4.91
CA GLU A 130 -3.00 -37.42 -6.20
C GLU A 130 -3.76 -36.10 -6.00
N ILE A 131 -3.54 -35.19 -6.95
CA ILE A 131 -4.26 -33.92 -7.02
C ILE A 131 -4.51 -33.56 -8.48
N HIS A 132 -5.74 -33.20 -8.78
CA HIS A 132 -6.15 -32.67 -10.07
C HIS A 132 -7.00 -31.42 -9.85
N LEU A 133 -6.50 -30.28 -10.30
CA LEU A 133 -7.23 -29.03 -10.26
C LEU A 133 -7.04 -28.21 -11.54
N GLY A 134 -8.02 -27.35 -11.81
CA GLY A 134 -7.96 -26.31 -12.83
C GLY A 134 -8.33 -24.95 -12.24
N CYS A 135 -7.75 -23.88 -12.77
CA CYS A 135 -8.05 -22.51 -12.37
C CYS A 135 -7.93 -21.53 -13.55
N LYS A 136 -8.54 -20.36 -13.35
CA LYS A 136 -8.59 -19.25 -14.31
C LYS A 136 -7.96 -18.02 -13.69
N LEU A 137 -7.66 -17.01 -14.50
CA LEU A 137 -7.28 -15.70 -13.98
C LEU A 137 -8.52 -14.87 -13.64
N SER A 138 -8.37 -14.00 -12.63
CA SER A 138 -9.34 -12.97 -12.27
C SER A 138 -8.61 -11.70 -11.85
N LEU A 139 -9.31 -10.58 -11.91
CA LEU A 139 -8.84 -9.31 -11.39
C LEU A 139 -9.43 -9.06 -10.01
N GLU A 140 -8.54 -8.92 -9.01
CA GLU A 140 -8.90 -8.59 -7.64
C GLU A 140 -8.16 -7.32 -7.19
N LYS A 141 -8.34 -6.92 -5.94
CA LYS A 141 -7.53 -5.87 -5.33
C LYS A 141 -6.52 -6.48 -4.38
N GLY A 142 -5.27 -6.04 -4.50
CA GLY A 142 -4.19 -6.55 -3.67
C GLY A 142 -2.95 -5.66 -3.71
N SER A 143 -1.88 -6.18 -3.11
CA SER A 143 -0.59 -5.50 -3.04
C SER A 143 0.38 -6.05 -4.08
N HIS A 144 1.15 -5.15 -4.69
CA HIS A 144 2.23 -5.48 -5.63
C HIS A 144 3.61 -5.29 -5.04
N VAL A 145 3.71 -4.97 -3.75
CA VAL A 145 4.99 -4.66 -3.10
C VAL A 145 5.41 -5.77 -2.14
N CYS A 146 6.70 -6.09 -2.14
CA CYS A 146 7.34 -6.82 -1.06
C CYS A 146 7.48 -5.91 0.17
N THR A 147 7.83 -4.65 -0.09
CA THR A 147 8.08 -3.63 0.94
C THR A 147 7.61 -2.27 0.45
N ALA A 148 6.85 -1.56 1.28
CA ALA A 148 6.72 -0.10 1.15
C ALA A 148 6.82 0.51 2.55
N THR A 149 7.90 1.26 2.76
CA THR A 149 8.25 1.79 4.08
C THR A 149 8.79 3.20 3.96
N TYR A 150 8.76 3.91 5.07
CA TYR A 150 9.38 5.21 5.16
C TYR A 150 10.02 5.42 6.52
N LYS A 151 10.99 6.33 6.56
CA LYS A 151 11.66 6.79 7.77
C LYS A 151 11.85 8.30 7.69
N PHE A 152 11.98 8.96 8.83
CA PHE A 152 12.33 10.37 8.85
C PHE A 152 13.79 10.55 8.45
N HIS A 153 14.05 11.52 7.58
CA HIS A 153 15.40 11.83 7.13
C HIS A 153 16.20 12.36 8.32
N THR A 154 17.34 11.73 8.59
CA THR A 154 18.24 12.16 9.66
C THR A 154 18.94 13.45 9.26
N ASP A 155 18.83 14.49 10.09
CA ASP A 155 19.52 15.76 9.87
C ASP A 155 20.95 15.67 10.48
N PRO A 156 22.01 15.76 9.65
CA PRO A 156 23.39 15.64 10.13
C PRO A 156 23.79 16.70 11.17
N GLU A 157 23.25 17.92 11.09
CA GLU A 157 23.61 18.99 12.03
C GLU A 157 22.92 18.79 13.37
N ARG A 158 21.63 18.45 13.35
CA ARG A 158 20.89 18.08 14.55
C ARG A 158 21.47 16.83 15.22
N LEU A 159 21.87 15.84 14.42
CA LEU A 159 22.48 14.61 14.90
C LEU A 159 23.74 14.88 15.74
N LYS A 160 24.63 15.78 15.29
CA LYS A 160 25.82 16.16 16.05
C LYS A 160 25.45 16.76 17.40
N VAL A 161 24.52 17.71 17.42
CA VAL A 161 24.06 18.39 18.64
C VAL A 161 23.39 17.42 19.61
N ASP A 162 22.50 16.55 19.13
CA ASP A 162 21.81 15.58 19.97
C ASP A 162 22.76 14.51 20.52
N ARG A 163 23.76 14.11 19.72
CA ARG A 163 24.82 13.19 20.15
C ARG A 163 25.67 13.80 21.25
N GLU A 164 26.14 15.03 21.07
CA GLU A 164 26.90 15.75 22.09
C GLU A 164 26.10 15.88 23.40
N LYS A 165 24.83 16.27 23.32
CA LYS A 165 23.92 16.32 24.47
C LYS A 165 23.76 14.96 25.15
N PHE A 166 23.65 13.87 24.38
CA PHE A 166 23.54 12.52 24.95
C PHE A 166 24.79 12.13 25.75
N LEU A 167 25.97 12.44 25.21
CA LEU A 167 27.26 12.10 25.82
C LEU A 167 27.58 12.90 27.10
N THR A 168 26.87 14.01 27.36
CA THR A 168 27.00 14.73 28.63
C THR A 168 26.34 14.02 29.82
N LYS A 169 25.51 12.99 29.57
CA LYS A 169 24.84 12.23 30.63
C LYS A 169 25.82 11.24 31.28
N GLU A 170 25.80 11.17 32.60
CA GLU A 170 26.63 10.22 33.34
C GLU A 170 26.28 8.77 32.93
N GLY A 171 27.30 7.99 32.54
CA GLY A 171 27.14 6.61 32.07
C GLY A 171 26.69 6.44 30.61
N ALA A 172 26.64 7.51 29.81
CA ALA A 172 26.26 7.42 28.39
C ALA A 172 27.31 6.68 27.54
N ASP A 173 26.88 5.65 26.79
CA ASP A 173 27.71 4.97 25.78
C ASP A 173 27.47 5.57 24.38
N PRO A 174 28.50 6.09 23.69
CA PRO A 174 28.38 6.54 22.30
C PRO A 174 27.72 5.52 21.37
N ARG A 175 27.97 4.22 21.58
CA ARG A 175 27.41 3.14 20.77
C ARG A 175 25.90 3.00 20.93
N GLU A 176 25.36 3.34 22.10
CA GLU A 176 23.91 3.32 22.32
C GLU A 176 23.25 4.39 21.45
N PHE A 177 23.82 5.59 21.42
CA PHE A 177 23.31 6.66 20.58
C PHE A 177 23.39 6.32 19.10
N ASP A 178 24.58 5.91 18.65
CA ASP A 178 24.87 5.68 17.24
C ASP A 178 24.03 4.52 16.67
N ASN A 179 23.64 3.54 17.49
CA ASN A 179 22.82 2.41 17.06
C ASN A 179 21.31 2.64 17.23
N PHE A 180 20.86 3.32 18.29
CA PHE A 180 19.43 3.39 18.65
C PHE A 180 18.82 4.79 18.57
N TYR A 181 19.54 5.83 19.01
CA TYR A 181 18.96 7.17 19.13
C TYR A 181 19.21 8.08 17.94
N TYR A 182 20.17 7.77 17.06
CA TYR A 182 20.50 8.58 15.89
C TYR A 182 19.26 8.88 15.02
N GLN A 183 18.32 7.92 14.94
CA GLN A 183 17.08 8.04 14.16
C GLN A 183 16.11 9.11 14.71
N LYS A 184 16.28 9.56 15.96
CA LYS A 184 15.45 10.62 16.57
C LYS A 184 15.92 12.03 16.16
N SER A 185 17.12 12.15 15.61
CA SER A 185 17.69 13.41 15.14
C SER A 185 17.30 13.68 13.69
N TYR A 186 16.00 13.70 13.43
CA TYR A 186 15.44 13.94 12.11
C TYR A 186 15.18 15.41 11.82
N SER A 187 15.11 15.75 10.53
CA SER A 187 14.74 17.09 10.05
C SER A 187 13.33 17.46 10.49
N VAL A 188 13.17 18.68 11.02
CA VAL A 188 11.88 19.22 11.46
C VAL A 188 11.63 20.61 10.90
N ASP A 189 10.35 20.97 10.80
CA ASP A 189 9.91 22.33 10.49
C ASP A 189 9.94 23.27 11.71
N GLU A 190 9.50 24.51 11.50
CA GLU A 190 9.39 25.55 12.53
C GLU A 190 8.44 25.17 13.69
N HIS A 191 7.53 24.23 13.47
CA HIS A 191 6.59 23.72 14.46
C HIS A 191 7.09 22.44 15.14
N GLY A 192 8.33 22.03 14.88
CA GLY A 192 8.96 20.83 15.43
C GLY A 192 8.44 19.52 14.84
N ARG A 193 7.75 19.55 13.70
CA ARG A 193 7.19 18.37 13.03
C ARG A 193 8.14 17.84 11.96
N PRO A 194 8.20 16.51 11.73
CA PRO A 194 9.02 15.96 10.66
C PRO A 194 8.61 16.51 9.29
N ASN A 195 9.56 17.05 8.52
CA ASN A 195 9.30 17.65 7.21
C ASN A 195 10.06 16.96 6.06
N TRP A 196 10.93 16.01 6.36
CA TRP A 196 11.71 15.29 5.35
C TRP A 196 11.64 13.78 5.63
N VAL A 197 11.18 13.03 4.63
CA VAL A 197 10.92 11.59 4.71
C VAL A 197 11.61 10.86 3.58
N ASP A 198 12.34 9.80 3.92
CA ASP A 198 12.88 8.84 2.97
C ASP A 198 11.86 7.72 2.78
N PHE A 199 11.46 7.47 1.53
CA PHE A 199 10.45 6.49 1.17
C PHE A 199 11.02 5.45 0.22
N GLN A 200 10.81 4.18 0.55
CA GLN A 200 11.32 3.05 -0.22
C GLN A 200 10.18 2.13 -0.65
N ILE A 201 10.18 1.75 -1.92
CA ILE A 201 9.26 0.79 -2.52
C ILE A 201 10.05 -0.34 -3.14
N GLU A 202 9.63 -1.56 -2.86
CA GLU A 202 10.12 -2.77 -3.50
C GLU A 202 8.97 -3.56 -4.10
N SER A 203 8.98 -3.74 -5.42
CA SER A 203 7.97 -4.49 -6.17
C SER A 203 8.22 -6.01 -6.12
N VAL A 204 7.12 -6.79 -6.11
CA VAL A 204 7.12 -8.24 -6.33
C VAL A 204 7.61 -8.60 -7.74
N GLY A 205 7.47 -7.69 -8.70
CA GLY A 205 8.09 -7.78 -10.03
C GLY A 205 7.12 -7.76 -11.22
N VAL A 206 5.80 -7.81 -10.99
CA VAL A 206 4.79 -7.70 -12.06
C VAL A 206 4.73 -6.28 -12.61
N ILE A 207 4.73 -5.28 -11.72
CA ILE A 207 4.65 -3.85 -12.06
C ILE A 207 5.91 -3.17 -11.55
N LYS A 208 6.48 -2.24 -12.31
CA LYS A 208 7.70 -1.54 -11.89
C LYS A 208 7.44 -0.63 -10.69
N SER A 209 8.40 -0.50 -9.78
CA SER A 209 8.23 0.28 -8.54
C SER A 209 7.88 1.75 -8.76
N LYS A 210 8.45 2.37 -9.80
CA LYS A 210 8.11 3.73 -10.23
C LYS A 210 6.64 3.85 -10.66
N GLU A 211 6.17 2.87 -11.42
CA GLU A 211 4.78 2.82 -11.88
C GLU A 211 3.82 2.59 -10.71
N LEU A 212 4.19 1.74 -9.75
CA LEU A 212 3.40 1.52 -8.53
C LEU A 212 3.18 2.82 -7.74
N LEU A 213 4.21 3.65 -7.57
CA LEU A 213 4.04 4.95 -6.91
C LEU A 213 3.08 5.86 -7.70
N GLY A 214 3.18 5.87 -9.03
CA GLY A 214 2.26 6.60 -9.89
C GLY A 214 0.82 6.09 -9.80
N MET A 215 0.61 4.78 -9.77
CA MET A 215 -0.70 4.17 -9.57
C MET A 215 -1.28 4.51 -8.20
N ALA A 216 -0.48 4.44 -7.14
CA ALA A 216 -0.91 4.79 -5.79
C ALA A 216 -1.31 6.27 -5.69
N ASN A 217 -0.55 7.16 -6.30
CA ASN A 217 -0.86 8.60 -6.34
C ASN A 217 -2.17 8.89 -7.10
N LYS A 218 -2.35 8.28 -8.29
CA LYS A 218 -3.60 8.40 -9.05
C LYS A 218 -4.80 7.86 -8.28
N TYR A 219 -4.62 6.73 -7.59
CA TYR A 219 -5.66 6.16 -6.74
C TYR A 219 -6.02 7.09 -5.58
N LEU A 220 -5.02 7.65 -4.88
CA LEU A 220 -5.23 8.61 -3.79
C LEU A 220 -5.99 9.84 -4.28
N ARG A 221 -5.61 10.40 -5.44
CA ARG A 221 -6.29 11.54 -6.04
C ARG A 221 -7.77 11.24 -6.29
N LYS A 222 -8.06 10.13 -6.96
CA LYS A 222 -9.44 9.68 -7.20
C LYS A 222 -10.21 9.48 -5.89
N LEU A 223 -9.58 8.86 -4.89
CA LEU A 223 -10.19 8.58 -3.61
C LEU A 223 -10.64 9.87 -2.90
N ILE A 224 -9.81 10.91 -2.95
CA ILE A 224 -10.12 12.23 -2.41
C ILE A 224 -11.17 12.95 -3.25
N ASP A 225 -11.10 12.85 -4.58
CA ASP A 225 -12.12 13.45 -5.46
C ASP A 225 -13.51 12.86 -5.22
N ASP A 226 -13.60 11.53 -5.19
CA ASP A 226 -14.83 10.81 -4.88
C ASP A 226 -15.31 11.20 -3.47
N TRP A 227 -14.41 11.27 -2.48
CA TRP A 227 -14.77 11.66 -1.11
C TRP A 227 -15.32 13.07 -1.02
N VAL A 228 -14.60 14.07 -1.56
CA VAL A 228 -14.96 15.49 -1.51
C VAL A 228 -16.26 15.75 -2.28
N SER A 229 -16.45 15.11 -3.43
CA SER A 229 -17.69 15.25 -4.22
C SER A 229 -18.92 14.90 -3.37
N ASP A 230 -18.95 13.71 -2.76
CA ASP A 230 -20.11 13.32 -1.94
C ASP A 230 -20.15 14.12 -0.62
N ALA A 231 -19.00 14.51 -0.07
CA ALA A 231 -18.95 15.32 1.14
C ALA A 231 -19.66 16.67 0.96
N LEU A 232 -19.50 17.31 -0.20
CA LEU A 232 -20.15 18.59 -0.53
C LEU A 232 -21.69 18.48 -0.51
N ASP A 233 -22.25 17.33 -0.88
CA ASP A 233 -23.68 17.08 -0.85
C ASP A 233 -24.21 16.70 0.54
N ASN A 234 -23.32 16.33 1.48
CA ASN A 234 -23.67 15.79 2.79
C ASN A 234 -23.15 16.63 3.97
N ILE A 235 -22.83 17.92 3.74
CA ILE A 235 -22.39 18.83 4.79
C ILE A 235 -23.54 19.12 5.75
N SER A 236 -23.34 18.75 7.01
CA SER A 236 -24.19 19.12 8.14
C SER A 236 -23.66 20.38 8.80
N ARG A 237 -24.54 21.36 8.98
CA ARG A 237 -24.27 22.59 9.74
C ARG A 237 -24.87 22.37 11.13
N GLU A 238 -24.01 22.23 12.13
CA GLU A 238 -24.44 21.92 13.49
C GLU A 238 -25.11 23.12 14.16
N SER A 239 -25.76 22.90 15.29
CA SER A 239 -26.40 23.96 16.08
C SER A 239 -25.38 24.96 16.64
N GLU A 240 -24.15 24.51 16.89
CA GLU A 240 -23.04 25.34 17.32
C GLU A 240 -22.51 26.19 16.15
N LYS A 241 -22.26 27.47 16.44
CA LYS A 241 -21.81 28.43 15.43
C LYS A 241 -20.48 27.97 14.81
N HIS A 242 -20.38 28.02 13.48
CA HIS A 242 -19.17 27.69 12.71
C HIS A 242 -18.73 26.21 12.80
N VAL A 243 -19.58 25.33 13.32
CA VAL A 243 -19.30 23.90 13.40
C VAL A 243 -19.94 23.16 12.23
N TYR A 244 -19.13 22.39 11.52
CA TYR A 244 -19.53 21.62 10.35
C TYR A 244 -19.14 20.16 10.52
N SER A 245 -19.96 19.25 10.00
CA SER A 245 -19.66 17.82 9.98
C SER A 245 -20.07 17.18 8.66
N VAL A 246 -19.36 16.12 8.30
CA VAL A 246 -19.68 15.24 7.18
C VAL A 246 -19.67 13.80 7.70
N ASN A 247 -20.82 13.15 7.66
CA ASN A 247 -20.99 11.74 8.06
C ASN A 247 -21.27 10.91 6.82
N MET A 248 -20.41 9.94 6.53
CA MET A 248 -20.55 9.14 5.32
C MET A 248 -20.27 7.67 5.58
N LYS A 249 -21.07 6.81 4.91
CA LYS A 249 -20.86 5.36 4.85
C LYS A 249 -19.73 4.97 3.87
N LYS A 250 -18.66 5.77 3.86
CA LYS A 250 -17.44 5.54 3.09
C LYS A 250 -16.25 6.27 3.72
N GLY A 251 -15.06 5.83 3.34
CA GLY A 251 -13.79 6.29 3.92
C GLY A 251 -13.33 5.41 5.07
N ASP A 252 -12.04 5.48 5.36
CA ASP A 252 -11.35 4.78 6.43
C ASP A 252 -10.31 5.76 7.03
N HIS A 253 -9.51 5.28 7.98
CA HIS A 253 -8.42 6.01 8.60
C HIS A 253 -7.41 6.63 7.60
N THR A 254 -7.33 6.12 6.35
CA THR A 254 -6.40 6.68 5.34
C THR A 254 -6.85 8.07 4.92
N GLU A 255 -8.09 8.17 4.47
CA GLU A 255 -8.72 9.40 4.00
C GLU A 255 -8.97 10.33 5.18
N GLY A 256 -9.50 9.80 6.29
CA GLY A 256 -9.82 10.59 7.49
C GLY A 256 -8.61 11.30 8.08
N ALA A 257 -7.48 10.59 8.24
CA ALA A 257 -6.26 11.21 8.76
C ALA A 257 -5.70 12.27 7.81
N LEU A 258 -5.71 12.02 6.50
CA LEU A 258 -5.26 12.97 5.50
C LEU A 258 -6.14 14.23 5.50
N LEU A 259 -7.46 14.07 5.49
CA LEU A 259 -8.40 15.19 5.53
C LEU A 259 -8.24 15.99 6.82
N GLN A 260 -8.08 15.32 7.97
CA GLN A 260 -7.87 16.00 9.25
C GLN A 260 -6.61 16.88 9.22
N GLU A 261 -5.46 16.32 8.81
CA GLU A 261 -4.21 17.08 8.72
C GLU A 261 -4.35 18.25 7.72
N MET A 262 -4.94 18.01 6.55
CA MET A 262 -5.05 19.02 5.50
C MET A 262 -6.02 20.16 5.83
N ILE A 263 -7.17 19.87 6.46
CA ILE A 263 -8.11 20.90 6.91
C ILE A 263 -7.48 21.72 8.04
N TYR A 264 -6.77 21.07 8.97
CA TYR A 264 -6.12 21.75 10.10
C TYR A 264 -5.03 22.71 9.63
N HIS A 265 -4.16 22.25 8.73
CA HIS A 265 -3.11 23.10 8.12
C HIS A 265 -3.63 24.07 7.06
N GLY A 266 -4.93 24.05 6.77
CA GLY A 266 -5.59 25.08 5.96
C GLY A 266 -5.55 26.47 6.60
N GLY A 267 -5.33 26.57 7.92
CA GLY A 267 -5.22 27.84 8.65
C GLY A 267 -6.54 28.60 8.83
N LYS A 268 -7.65 28.07 8.29
CA LYS A 268 -9.02 28.60 8.42
C LYS A 268 -9.82 27.89 9.51
N THR A 269 -9.20 26.94 10.22
CA THR A 269 -9.90 26.09 11.18
C THR A 269 -9.24 26.10 12.56
N GLY A 270 -10.07 26.16 13.60
CA GLY A 270 -9.60 26.09 14.99
C GLY A 270 -9.51 24.67 15.54
N PHE A 271 -10.30 23.75 14.97
CA PHE A 271 -10.39 22.36 15.38
C PHE A 271 -10.81 21.50 14.20
N VAL A 272 -10.23 20.29 14.11
CA VAL A 272 -10.62 19.25 13.16
C VAL A 272 -10.49 17.90 13.83
N SER A 273 -11.49 17.05 13.66
CA SER A 273 -11.42 15.63 14.04
C SER A 273 -11.98 14.76 12.92
N TYR A 274 -11.46 13.54 12.82
CA TYR A 274 -12.16 12.45 12.15
C TYR A 274 -12.39 11.31 13.13
N ASP A 275 -13.53 10.64 12.98
CA ASP A 275 -13.92 9.51 13.81
C ASP A 275 -14.40 8.37 12.92
N ILE A 276 -13.92 7.15 13.19
CA ILE A 276 -14.51 5.93 12.64
C ILE A 276 -15.55 5.45 13.65
N LEU A 277 -16.83 5.62 13.31
CA LEU A 277 -17.93 5.40 14.23
C LEU A 277 -18.10 3.92 14.58
N HIS A 278 -17.67 3.02 13.68
CA HIS A 278 -17.73 1.59 13.91
C HIS A 278 -16.55 0.86 13.22
N PRO A 279 -15.77 0.01 13.92
CA PRO A 279 -14.57 -0.61 13.36
C PRO A 279 -14.81 -1.52 12.13
N LEU A 280 -16.00 -2.11 12.01
CA LEU A 280 -16.34 -3.04 10.92
C LEU A 280 -17.19 -2.41 9.81
N LEU A 281 -17.71 -1.20 10.01
CA LEU A 281 -18.48 -0.51 8.99
C LEU A 281 -17.64 0.64 8.48
N LYS A 282 -17.71 0.92 7.19
CA LYS A 282 -17.06 2.11 6.62
C LYS A 282 -17.90 3.33 6.97
N ASP A 283 -17.96 3.69 8.23
CA ASP A 283 -18.72 4.85 8.71
C ASP A 283 -17.76 5.85 9.32
N MET A 284 -17.53 6.94 8.58
CA MET A 284 -16.56 7.96 8.94
C MET A 284 -17.26 9.30 9.11
N SER A 285 -16.96 9.96 10.22
CA SER A 285 -17.33 11.33 10.50
C SER A 285 -16.09 12.22 10.40
N VAL A 286 -16.21 13.36 9.73
CA VAL A 286 -15.21 14.43 9.78
C VAL A 286 -15.89 15.68 10.29
N ARG A 287 -15.37 16.29 11.35
CA ARG A 287 -15.91 17.50 11.99
C ARG A 287 -14.84 18.57 12.05
N TRP A 288 -15.23 19.81 11.80
CA TRP A 288 -14.31 20.94 11.93
C TRP A 288 -15.04 22.24 12.31
N ILE A 289 -14.27 23.20 12.81
CA ILE A 289 -14.73 24.54 13.15
C ILE A 289 -14.05 25.53 12.19
N SER A 290 -14.83 26.37 11.50
CA SER A 290 -14.31 27.30 10.49
C SER A 290 -15.18 28.55 10.36
N ASP A 291 -14.55 29.73 10.30
CA ASP A 291 -15.25 30.97 9.93
C ASP A 291 -15.53 31.06 8.42
N SER A 292 -14.77 30.31 7.61
CA SER A 292 -14.99 30.20 6.17
C SER A 292 -16.08 29.17 5.81
N PRO A 293 -16.80 29.35 4.69
CA PRO A 293 -17.78 28.38 4.21
C PRO A 293 -17.17 26.97 4.08
N PRO A 294 -17.88 25.91 4.55
CA PRO A 294 -17.33 24.56 4.58
C PRO A 294 -17.02 24.02 3.18
N GLU A 295 -17.79 24.41 2.17
CA GLU A 295 -17.55 24.05 0.77
C GLU A 295 -16.21 24.64 0.24
N GLU A 296 -15.85 25.85 0.66
CA GLU A 296 -14.59 26.49 0.30
C GLU A 296 -13.41 25.74 0.94
N VAL A 297 -13.54 25.39 2.23
CA VAL A 297 -12.53 24.63 2.97
C VAL A 297 -12.23 23.30 2.29
N LEU A 298 -13.27 22.53 1.95
CA LEU A 298 -13.10 21.22 1.30
C LEU A 298 -12.46 21.34 -0.09
N LYS A 299 -12.85 22.35 -0.89
CA LYS A 299 -12.26 22.60 -2.21
C LYS A 299 -10.81 23.03 -2.13
N GLU A 300 -10.45 23.83 -1.13
CA GLU A 300 -9.06 24.23 -0.91
C GLU A 300 -8.19 23.03 -0.51
N VAL A 301 -8.71 22.16 0.36
CA VAL A 301 -8.03 20.91 0.74
C VAL A 301 -7.83 20.00 -0.46
N GLN A 302 -8.87 19.79 -1.26
CA GLN A 302 -8.78 19.01 -2.51
C GLN A 302 -7.70 19.57 -3.43
N LYS A 303 -7.70 20.89 -3.65
CA LYS A 303 -6.70 21.57 -4.48
C LYS A 303 -5.28 21.36 -3.96
N LYS A 304 -5.04 21.54 -2.65
CA LYS A 304 -3.72 21.33 -2.04
C LYS A 304 -3.25 19.88 -2.17
N ILE A 305 -4.15 18.90 -2.00
CA ILE A 305 -3.82 17.48 -2.23
C ILE A 305 -3.44 17.24 -3.69
N HIS A 306 -4.17 17.85 -4.65
CA HIS A 306 -3.81 17.78 -6.07
C HIS A 306 -2.45 18.39 -6.36
N GLU A 307 -2.09 19.51 -5.73
CA GLU A 307 -0.77 20.12 -5.88
C GLU A 307 0.35 19.16 -5.44
N TYR A 308 0.18 18.45 -4.32
CA TYR A 308 1.10 17.39 -3.91
C TYR A 308 1.15 16.23 -4.91
N SER A 309 -0.01 15.78 -5.39
CA SER A 309 -0.09 14.73 -6.42
C SER A 309 0.59 15.13 -7.72
N ASP A 310 0.46 16.38 -8.17
CA ASP A 310 1.09 16.89 -9.38
C ASP A 310 2.63 16.97 -9.21
N ILE A 311 3.13 17.28 -8.00
CA ILE A 311 4.57 17.22 -7.71
C ILE A 311 5.08 15.78 -7.83
N VAL A 312 4.33 14.79 -7.32
CA VAL A 312 4.68 13.38 -7.45
C VAL A 312 4.69 12.96 -8.93
N GLU A 313 3.65 13.31 -9.69
CA GLU A 313 3.56 12.96 -11.12
C GLU A 313 4.71 13.57 -11.95
N LYS A 314 5.10 14.82 -11.68
CA LYS A 314 6.19 15.48 -12.41
C LYS A 314 7.56 14.87 -12.12
N ALA A 315 7.76 14.32 -10.93
CA ALA A 315 9.03 13.75 -10.51
C ALA A 315 9.19 12.26 -10.90
N LEU A 316 8.09 11.60 -11.30
CA LEU A 316 8.11 10.25 -11.86
C LEU A 316 8.30 10.31 -13.38
#